data_AF-A0A3A8PGR9-F1
#
_entry.id   AF-A0A3A8PGR9-F1
#
_cell.length_a   1.000
_cell.length_b   1.000
_cell.length_c   1.000
_cell.angle_alpha   90.00
_cell.angle_beta   90.00
_cell.angle_gamma   90.00
#
_symmetry.space_group_name_H-M   'P 1'
#
loop_
_entity.id
_entity.type
_entity.pdbx_description
1 polymer ?
#
loop_
_entity_poly.entity_id
_entity_poly.type
_entity_poly.pdbx_seq_one_letter_code
_entity_poly.pdbx_strand_id
1 'polypeptide(L)' 'MVHVIEARNLPAAEAQGLGDPYAKLQLGRQRAKTKVIRKSANPVWDEEFAFRVGDLKEELLIR' A
#
# COMPACT_ATOMS: atom_id res chain seq x y z
N MET A 1 -0.87 14.67 2.44
CA MET A 1 -0.88 13.78 1.25
C MET A 1 0.05 12.62 1.56
N VAL A 2 -0.21 11.44 1.00
CA VAL A 2 0.60 10.24 1.16
C VAL A 2 0.99 9.75 -0.22
N HIS A 3 2.27 9.60 -0.48
CA HIS A 3 2.80 9.09 -1.74
C HIS A 3 3.35 7.69 -1.52
N VAL A 4 2.76 6.70 -2.20
CA VAL A 4 3.21 5.31 -2.15
C VAL A 4 4.02 5.04 -3.40
N ILE A 5 5.35 5.08 -3.24
CA ILE A 5 6.29 4.96 -4.35
C ILE A 5 6.44 3.48 -4.74
N GLU A 6 6.98 2.67 -3.85
CA GLU A 6 7.34 1.28 -4.14
C GLU A 6 7.47 0.44 -2.86
N ALA A 7 7.49 -0.88 -3.04
CA ALA A 7 8.00 -1.82 -2.04
C ALA A 7 9.16 -2.60 -2.63
N ARG A 8 10.05 -3.11 -1.77
CA ARG A 8 11.25 -3.85 -2.18
C ARG A 8 11.35 -5.15 -1.42
N ASN A 9 11.83 -6.18 -2.11
CA ASN A 9 12.10 -7.50 -1.55
C ASN A 9 10.88 -8.12 -0.81
N LEU A 10 9.68 -7.95 -1.37
CA LEU A 10 8.49 -8.59 -0.80
C LEU A 10 8.66 -10.11 -0.81
N PRO A 11 8.29 -10.79 0.29
CA PRO A 11 8.34 -12.24 0.35
C PRO A 11 7.44 -12.83 -0.74
N ALA A 12 7.91 -13.91 -1.37
CA ALA A 12 7.07 -14.67 -2.30
C ALA A 12 5.84 -15.17 -1.53
N ALA A 13 4.65 -14.95 -2.11
CA ALA A 13 3.40 -15.21 -1.44
C ALA A 13 3.18 -16.71 -1.18
N GLU A 14 3.83 -17.61 -1.95
CA GLU A 14 3.84 -19.06 -1.71
C GLU A 14 4.75 -19.79 -2.73
N ALA A 15 4.87 -21.11 -2.59
CA ALA A 15 5.77 -22.03 -3.32
C ALA A 15 5.69 -22.01 -4.87
N GLN A 16 4.82 -21.21 -5.49
CA GLN A 16 4.65 -21.11 -6.94
C GLN A 16 5.00 -19.74 -7.57
N GLY A 17 5.52 -18.77 -6.81
CA GLY A 17 6.19 -17.60 -7.38
C GLY A 17 5.83 -16.25 -6.77
N LEU A 18 6.13 -15.19 -7.52
CA LEU A 18 5.88 -13.80 -7.15
C LEU A 18 4.38 -13.55 -7.04
N GLY A 19 3.95 -12.95 -5.92
CA GLY A 19 2.56 -12.57 -5.70
C GLY A 19 2.13 -11.33 -6.49
N ASP A 20 0.88 -10.92 -6.31
CA ASP A 20 0.28 -9.74 -6.91
C ASP A 20 0.12 -8.62 -5.84
N PRO A 21 1.21 -7.91 -5.46
CA PRO A 21 1.19 -6.97 -4.34
C PRO A 21 0.37 -5.70 -4.59
N TYR A 22 -0.17 -5.16 -3.50
CA TYR A 22 -0.79 -3.85 -3.37
C TYR A 22 -0.70 -3.39 -1.91
N ALA A 23 -0.68 -2.08 -1.66
CA ALA A 23 -0.69 -1.51 -0.31
C ALA A 23 -2.10 -1.02 0.04
N LYS A 24 -2.55 -1.31 1.27
CA LYS A 24 -3.78 -0.75 1.85
C LYS A 24 -3.40 0.36 2.82
N LEU A 25 -4.04 1.51 2.67
CA LEU A 25 -3.88 2.67 3.54
C LEU A 25 -5.17 2.91 4.31
N GLN A 26 -5.06 3.17 5.61
CA GLN A 26 -6.22 3.51 6.45
C GLN A 26 -5.89 4.63 7.44
N LEU A 27 -6.67 5.71 7.42
CA LEU A 27 -6.65 6.78 8.42
C LEU A 27 -8.04 6.90 9.04
N GLY A 28 -8.18 6.46 10.30
CA GLY A 28 -9.48 6.36 10.96
C GLY A 28 -10.46 5.48 10.16
N ARG A 29 -11.53 6.11 9.63
CA ARG A 29 -12.54 5.46 8.77
C ARG A 29 -12.22 5.53 7.26
N GLN A 30 -11.28 6.37 6.84
CA GLN A 30 -10.89 6.51 5.44
C GLN A 30 -9.99 5.35 5.05
N ARG A 31 -10.27 4.72 3.90
CA ARG A 31 -9.51 3.59 3.37
C ARG A 31 -9.17 3.84 1.90
N ALA A 32 -7.94 3.54 1.52
CA ALA A 32 -7.49 3.55 0.13
C ALA A 32 -6.61 2.34 -0.13
N LYS A 33 -6.37 2.04 -1.41
CA LYS A 33 -5.41 1.01 -1.82
C LYS A 33 -4.74 1.41 -3.12
N THR A 34 -3.50 0.98 -3.31
CA THR A 34 -2.83 1.10 -4.61
C THR A 34 -3.40 0.11 -5.62
N LYS A 35 -3.01 0.27 -6.88
CA LYS A 35 -3.23 -0.74 -7.92
C LYS A 35 -2.49 -2.04 -7.55
N VAL A 36 -3.00 -3.13 -8.08
CA VAL A 36 -2.35 -4.43 -7.99
C VAL A 36 -1.30 -4.53 -9.09
N ILE A 37 -0.05 -4.78 -8.72
CA ILE A 37 1.03 -5.09 -9.67
C ILE A 37 1.19 -6.60 -9.71
N ARG A 38 1.11 -7.19 -10.90
CA ARG A 38 1.15 -8.65 -11.03
C ARG A 38 2.57 -9.20 -10.91
N LYS A 39 2.72 -10.32 -10.22
CA LYS A 39 3.96 -11.12 -10.15
C LYS A 39 5.21 -10.28 -9.91
N SER A 40 5.23 -9.47 -8.86
CA SER A 40 6.40 -8.64 -8.54
C SER A 40 6.78 -8.70 -7.05
N ALA A 41 8.07 -8.84 -6.76
CA ALA A 41 8.63 -8.67 -5.41
C ALA A 41 9.07 -7.22 -5.16
N ASN A 42 9.13 -6.41 -6.21
CA ASN A 42 9.56 -5.02 -6.18
C ASN A 42 8.54 -4.14 -6.94
N PRO A 43 7.28 -4.05 -6.45
CA PRO A 43 6.26 -3.25 -7.11
C PRO A 43 6.57 -1.75 -6.98
N VAL A 44 6.42 -1.01 -8.06
CA VAL A 44 6.46 0.46 -8.10
C VAL A 44 5.07 0.96 -8.47
N TRP A 45 4.37 1.55 -7.51
CA TRP A 45 3.02 2.09 -7.72
C TRP A 45 3.04 3.54 -8.17
N ASP A 46 3.89 4.35 -7.54
CA ASP A 46 3.97 5.80 -7.77
C ASP A 46 2.58 6.48 -7.70
N GLU A 47 1.86 6.19 -6.61
CA GLU A 47 0.47 6.64 -6.41
C GLU A 47 0.33 7.59 -5.22
N GLU A 48 -0.40 8.70 -5.42
CA GLU A 48 -0.69 9.69 -4.37
C GLU A 48 -2.12 9.57 -3.84
N PHE A 49 -2.26 9.76 -2.52
CA PHE A 49 -3.53 9.73 -1.80
C PHE A 49 -3.68 10.95 -0.90
N ALA A 50 -4.91 11.50 -0.87
CA ALA A 50 -5.28 12.57 0.04
C ALA A 50 -6.25 12.04 1.11
N PHE A 51 -5.93 12.31 2.38
CA PHE A 51 -6.77 12.00 3.52
C PHE A 51 -7.07 13.28 4.29
N ARG A 52 -8.31 13.41 4.79
CA ARG A 52 -8.66 14.48 5.72
C ARG A 52 -8.29 14.04 7.14
N VAL A 53 -7.47 14.81 7.85
CA VAL A 53 -7.15 14.51 9.26
C VAL A 53 -8.32 15.04 10.11
N GLY A 54 -9.07 14.13 10.73
CA GLY A 54 -10.20 14.48 11.60
C GLY A 54 -9.79 14.65 13.06
N ASP A 55 -8.91 13.78 13.54
CA ASP A 55 -8.30 13.84 14.87
C ASP A 55 -6.79 13.58 14.74
N LEU A 56 -5.97 14.37 15.44
CA LEU A 56 -4.51 14.23 15.47
C LEU A 56 -4.04 12.93 16.12
N LYS A 57 -4.93 12.22 16.84
CA LYS A 57 -4.68 10.89 17.40
C LYS A 57 -4.89 9.78 16.37
N GLU A 58 -5.44 10.06 15.19
CA GLU A 58 -5.60 9.05 14.14
C GLU A 58 -4.24 8.70 13.55
N GLU A 59 -3.91 7.41 13.58
CA GLU A 59 -2.71 6.88 12.96
C GLU A 59 -2.99 6.40 11.53
N LEU A 60 -2.07 6.69 10.62
CA LEU A 60 -2.09 6.13 9.28
C LEU A 60 -1.54 4.69 9.33
N LEU A 61 -2.41 3.72 9.10
CA LEU A 61 -2.05 2.31 9.03
C LEU A 61 -1.78 1.90 7.58
N ILE A 62 -0.68 1.18 7.37
CA ILE A 62 -0.31 0.61 6.07
C ILE A 62 -0.23 -0.91 6.23
N ARG A 63 -0.93 -1.65 5.35
CA ARG A 63 -0.99 -3.12 5.36
C ARG A 63 -0.85 -3.71 3.96
#